data_AF-A0A450SNQ4-F1
#
_entry.id   AF-A0A450SNQ4-F1
#
_cell.length_a   1.000
_cell.length_b   1.000
_cell.length_c   1.000
_cell.angle_alpha   90.00
_cell.angle_beta   90.00
_cell.angle_gamma   90.00
#
_symmetry.space_group_name_H-M   'P 1'
#
loop_
_entity.id
_entity.type
_entity.pdbx_description
1 polymer ?
#
loop_
_entity_poly.entity_id
_entity_poly.type
_entity_poly.pdbx_seq_one_letter_code
_entity_poly.pdbx_strand_id
1 'polypeptide(L)'
;MSGLRAPALIDPRHLLWWLLTIALFAGAWGSLLIGYVDLPVTELLRGAFIEGDATLARIVFEIRLPRVLLAILVGGSLGIAGATLQGLLRNPLAEPGLLGASGGAALGAVLALYTGLADQFRMALPLSGFTGTAIAVVLVYLLAGTRTGTTALILAGVTISALTSALIALVLNFSPNPHAALEIIFWTLGSLTDRSNQEFFLILPPVAVGMSLMLASGAGLRALSLGEETAWSLGVNLIRLKVQVLVGCALAVGASVSRIFAGAPWIPSPVARKPECCWRGCWPESPVFCSPTSQSRIWIPPISRGYWDSCASLPDREWL
;
A
#
# COMPACT_ATOMS: atom_id res chain seq x y z
N MET A 1 10.46 -53.89 21.53
CA MET A 1 9.22 -53.29 21.03
C MET A 1 9.46 -51.80 20.87
N SER A 2 9.40 -51.33 19.62
CA SER A 2 9.20 -49.96 19.12
C SER A 2 9.64 -48.78 20.00
N GLY A 3 10.78 -48.18 19.64
CA GLY A 3 11.10 -46.81 20.01
C GLY A 3 10.08 -45.83 19.43
N LEU A 4 9.28 -45.25 20.31
CA LEU A 4 8.38 -44.14 19.99
C LEU A 4 9.25 -42.90 19.71
N ARG A 5 9.38 -42.53 18.42
CA ARG A 5 9.86 -41.20 18.05
C ARG A 5 8.89 -40.19 18.64
N ALA A 6 9.39 -39.30 19.51
CA ALA A 6 8.63 -38.13 19.93
C ALA A 6 8.14 -37.39 18.66
N PRO A 7 6.87 -36.94 18.61
CA PRO A 7 6.38 -36.18 17.47
C PRO A 7 7.28 -34.96 17.29
N ALA A 8 7.77 -34.74 16.08
CA ALA A 8 8.59 -33.59 15.75
C ALA A 8 7.84 -32.32 16.17
N LEU A 9 8.35 -31.63 17.20
CA LEU A 9 7.87 -30.32 17.60
C LEU A 9 7.85 -29.44 16.36
N ILE A 10 6.66 -28.94 16.01
CA ILE A 10 6.46 -28.06 14.85
C ILE A 10 7.39 -26.86 15.05
N ASP A 11 8.28 -26.64 14.08
CA ASP A 11 9.22 -25.52 14.10
C ASP A 11 8.43 -24.21 14.29
N PRO A 12 8.77 -23.32 15.24
CA PRO A 12 7.99 -22.12 15.58
C PRO A 12 7.70 -21.22 14.38
N ARG A 13 8.58 -21.24 13.37
CA ARG A 13 8.35 -20.57 12.07
C ARG A 13 7.13 -21.10 11.34
N HIS A 14 6.92 -22.41 11.28
CA HIS A 14 5.74 -22.99 10.61
C HIS A 14 4.45 -22.61 11.33
N LEU A 15 4.47 -22.57 12.67
CA LEU A 15 3.33 -22.10 13.45
C LEU A 15 2.96 -20.65 13.11
N LEU A 16 3.95 -19.76 12.99
CA LEU A 16 3.71 -18.37 12.60
C LEU A 16 3.08 -18.26 11.21
N TRP A 17 3.56 -19.01 10.21
CA TRP A 17 2.97 -19.03 8.87
C TRP A 17 1.51 -19.47 8.88
N TRP A 18 1.18 -20.50 9.68
CA TRP A 18 -0.21 -20.93 9.85
C TRP A 18 -1.07 -19.86 10.50
N LEU A 19 -0.59 -19.22 11.57
CA LEU A 19 -1.33 -18.15 12.24
C LEU A 19 -1.61 -16.96 11.31
N LEU A 20 -0.62 -16.52 10.54
CA LEU A 20 -0.78 -15.44 9.56
C LEU A 20 -1.78 -15.81 8.45
N THR A 21 -1.71 -17.06 7.98
CA THR A 21 -2.65 -17.56 6.96
C THR A 21 -4.08 -17.61 7.50
N ILE A 22 -4.27 -18.11 8.72
CA ILE A 22 -5.57 -18.13 9.38
C ILE A 22 -6.10 -16.71 9.58
N ALA A 23 -5.26 -15.78 10.04
CA ALA A 23 -5.64 -14.38 10.21
C ALA A 23 -6.06 -13.72 8.89
N LEU A 24 -5.35 -14.01 7.79
CA LEU A 24 -5.71 -13.52 6.45
C LEU A 24 -7.09 -14.04 6.02
N PHE A 25 -7.34 -15.35 6.15
CA PHE A 25 -8.63 -15.93 5.78
C PHE A 25 -9.76 -15.43 6.69
N ALA A 26 -9.52 -15.30 7.99
CA ALA A 26 -10.50 -14.76 8.93
C ALA A 26 -10.85 -13.31 8.60
N GLY A 27 -9.84 -12.47 8.28
CA GLY A 27 -10.05 -11.09 7.85
C GLY A 27 -10.81 -10.99 6.53
N ALA A 28 -10.46 -11.82 5.54
CA ALA A 28 -11.16 -11.89 4.26
C ALA A 28 -12.63 -12.30 4.44
N TRP A 29 -12.89 -13.29 5.30
CA TRP A 29 -14.23 -13.74 5.63
C TRP A 29 -15.02 -12.64 6.36
N GLY A 30 -14.43 -12.01 7.37
CA GLY A 30 -15.04 -10.88 8.08
C GLY A 30 -15.40 -9.73 7.15
N SER A 31 -14.53 -9.40 6.20
CA SER A 31 -14.80 -8.35 5.20
C SER A 31 -15.89 -8.70 4.19
N LEU A 32 -16.20 -9.98 3.97
CA LEU A 32 -17.35 -10.39 3.15
C LEU A 32 -18.66 -10.24 3.92
N LEU A 33 -18.63 -10.41 5.25
CA LEU A 33 -19.80 -10.37 6.11
C LEU A 33 -20.18 -8.94 6.51
N ILE A 34 -19.18 -8.08 6.76
CA ILE A 34 -19.38 -6.68 7.12
C ILE A 34 -19.56 -5.84 5.85
N GLY A 35 -20.63 -5.06 5.76
CA GLY A 35 -20.87 -4.19 4.61
C GLY A 35 -21.83 -3.06 4.93
N TYR A 36 -22.07 -2.20 3.93
CA TYR A 36 -22.91 -1.01 4.06
C TYR A 36 -24.38 -1.33 4.44
N VAL A 37 -24.86 -2.51 4.06
CA VAL A 37 -26.16 -3.03 4.48
C VAL A 37 -25.93 -4.03 5.59
N ASP A 38 -26.42 -3.70 6.78
CA ASP A 38 -26.47 -4.60 7.94
C ASP A 38 -27.45 -5.73 7.64
N LEU A 39 -26.91 -6.81 7.05
CA LEU A 39 -27.65 -8.04 6.78
C LEU A 39 -27.18 -9.08 7.80
N PRO A 40 -28.10 -9.76 8.50
CA PRO A 40 -27.71 -10.89 9.32
C PRO A 40 -27.03 -11.94 8.44
N VAL A 41 -25.89 -12.44 8.91
CA VAL A 41 -24.99 -13.33 8.16
C VAL A 41 -25.75 -14.55 7.59
N THR A 42 -26.76 -15.02 8.31
CA THR A 42 -27.64 -16.12 7.88
C THR A 42 -28.47 -15.80 6.64
N GLU A 43 -29.00 -14.59 6.53
CA GLU A 43 -29.77 -14.15 5.35
C GLU A 43 -28.86 -13.89 4.16
N LEU A 44 -27.68 -13.31 4.41
CA LEU A 44 -26.68 -13.10 3.36
C LEU A 44 -26.23 -14.43 2.75
N LEU A 45 -25.92 -15.43 3.58
CA LEU A 45 -25.44 -16.74 3.12
C LEU A 45 -26.57 -17.56 2.49
N ARG A 46 -27.77 -17.56 3.07
CA ARG A 46 -28.93 -18.24 2.46
C ARG A 46 -29.34 -17.59 1.15
N GLY A 47 -29.50 -16.28 1.12
CA GLY A 47 -29.88 -15.53 -0.06
C GLY A 47 -28.87 -15.66 -1.20
N ALA A 48 -27.57 -15.53 -0.90
CA ALA A 48 -26.54 -15.57 -1.93
C ALA A 48 -26.19 -16.98 -2.44
N PHE A 49 -26.25 -18.02 -1.60
CA PHE A 49 -25.77 -19.37 -1.96
C PHE A 49 -26.85 -20.45 -2.03
N ILE A 50 -28.01 -20.26 -1.39
CA ILE A 50 -29.03 -21.32 -1.25
C ILE A 50 -30.32 -20.95 -1.99
N GLU A 51 -30.84 -19.75 -1.76
CA GLU A 51 -32.11 -19.28 -2.32
C GLU A 51 -31.94 -18.64 -3.70
N GLY A 52 -30.73 -18.21 -4.04
CA GLY A 52 -30.41 -17.64 -5.35
C GLY A 52 -31.01 -16.25 -5.56
N ASP A 53 -31.16 -15.46 -4.50
CA ASP A 53 -31.56 -14.05 -4.63
C ASP A 53 -30.49 -13.32 -5.44
N ALA A 54 -30.86 -12.94 -6.67
CA ALA A 54 -29.98 -12.28 -7.61
C ALA A 54 -29.38 -10.97 -7.05
N THR A 55 -30.09 -10.28 -6.15
CA THR A 55 -29.64 -9.02 -5.55
C THR A 55 -28.56 -9.28 -4.50
N LEU A 56 -28.82 -10.21 -3.57
CA LEU A 56 -27.86 -10.56 -2.51
C LEU A 56 -26.61 -11.23 -3.09
N ALA A 57 -26.77 -12.12 -4.07
CA ALA A 57 -25.66 -12.71 -4.80
C ALA A 57 -24.80 -11.63 -5.47
N ARG A 58 -25.42 -10.63 -6.12
CA ARG A 58 -24.70 -9.54 -6.76
C ARG A 58 -23.92 -8.69 -5.77
N ILE A 59 -24.48 -8.39 -4.60
CA ILE A 59 -23.77 -7.66 -3.54
C ILE A 59 -22.52 -8.43 -3.09
N VAL A 60 -22.62 -9.74 -2.87
CA VAL A 60 -21.48 -10.54 -2.43
C VAL A 60 -20.44 -10.67 -3.54
N PHE A 61 -20.83 -11.06 -4.75
CA PHE A 61 -19.89 -11.43 -5.83
C PHE A 61 -19.40 -10.25 -6.69
N GLU A 62 -20.19 -9.19 -6.85
CA GLU A 62 -19.82 -8.04 -7.70
C GLU A 62 -19.37 -6.81 -6.90
N ILE A 63 -19.63 -6.74 -5.59
CA ILE A 63 -19.28 -5.59 -4.76
C ILE A 63 -18.29 -5.97 -3.64
N ARG A 64 -18.61 -6.95 -2.80
CA ARG A 64 -17.77 -7.29 -1.63
C ARG A 64 -16.55 -8.14 -2.01
N LEU A 65 -16.74 -9.20 -2.79
CA LEU A 65 -15.67 -10.11 -3.19
C LEU A 65 -14.54 -9.40 -3.96
N PRO A 66 -14.79 -8.56 -4.98
CA PRO A 66 -13.71 -7.89 -5.71
C PRO A 66 -12.92 -6.96 -4.79
N ARG A 67 -13.59 -6.27 -3.85
CA ARG A 67 -12.95 -5.41 -2.86
C ARG A 67 -12.00 -6.20 -1.93
N VAL A 68 -12.42 -7.38 -1.46
CA VAL A 68 -11.58 -8.25 -0.62
C VAL A 68 -10.38 -8.75 -1.41
N LEU A 69 -10.59 -9.23 -2.64
CA LEU A 69 -9.51 -9.72 -3.50
C LEU A 69 -8.50 -8.61 -3.82
N LEU A 70 -8.98 -7.39 -4.10
CA LEU A 70 -8.11 -6.23 -4.28
C LEU A 70 -7.35 -5.87 -3.01
N ALA A 71 -7.98 -5.88 -1.84
CA ALA A 71 -7.30 -5.62 -0.57
C ALA A 71 -6.16 -6.61 -0.31
N ILE A 72 -6.40 -7.90 -0.57
CA ILE A 72 -5.38 -8.95 -0.44
C ILE A 72 -4.26 -8.76 -1.47
N LEU A 73 -4.62 -8.52 -2.74
CA LEU A 73 -3.65 -8.34 -3.82
C LEU A 73 -2.73 -7.14 -3.56
N VAL A 74 -3.33 -5.99 -3.24
CA VAL A 74 -2.60 -4.76 -2.94
C VAL A 74 -1.77 -4.93 -1.68
N GLY A 75 -2.37 -5.39 -0.57
CA GLY A 75 -1.67 -5.55 0.71
C GLY A 75 -0.50 -6.54 0.58
N GLY A 76 -0.71 -7.64 -0.12
CA GLY A 76 0.34 -8.60 -0.44
C GLY A 76 1.44 -7.99 -1.31
N SER A 77 1.09 -7.22 -2.33
CA SER A 77 2.06 -6.56 -3.20
C SER A 77 2.92 -5.53 -2.46
N LEU A 78 2.32 -4.72 -1.58
CA LEU A 78 3.01 -3.75 -0.74
C LEU A 78 3.90 -4.44 0.30
N GLY A 79 3.43 -5.53 0.90
CA GLY A 79 4.22 -6.35 1.82
C GLY A 79 5.45 -6.96 1.17
N ILE A 80 5.32 -7.53 -0.04
CA ILE A 80 6.46 -8.06 -0.82
C ILE A 80 7.40 -6.94 -1.24
N ALA A 81 6.88 -5.80 -1.70
CA ALA A 81 7.69 -4.65 -2.07
C ALA A 81 8.49 -4.12 -0.85
N GLY A 82 7.84 -3.99 0.31
CA GLY A 82 8.52 -3.63 1.57
C GLY A 82 9.64 -4.60 1.93
N ALA A 83 9.35 -5.90 1.98
CA ALA A 83 10.35 -6.92 2.33
C ALA A 83 11.53 -6.95 1.34
N THR A 84 11.26 -6.83 0.03
CA THR A 84 12.33 -6.83 -0.98
C THR A 84 13.16 -5.55 -0.97
N LEU A 85 12.55 -4.39 -0.70
CA LEU A 85 13.28 -3.13 -0.57
C LEU A 85 14.11 -3.06 0.71
N GLN A 86 13.59 -3.55 1.83
CA GLN A 86 14.36 -3.68 3.06
C GLN A 86 15.57 -4.61 2.85
N GLY A 87 15.38 -5.71 2.13
CA GLY A 87 16.48 -6.61 1.74
C GLY A 87 17.49 -5.94 0.79
N LEU A 88 17.01 -5.22 -0.23
CA LEU A 88 17.86 -4.58 -1.24
C LEU A 88 18.68 -3.44 -0.65
N LEU A 89 18.03 -2.58 0.13
CA LEU A 89 18.62 -1.39 0.72
C LEU A 89 19.38 -1.70 2.02
N ARG A 90 19.16 -2.90 2.59
CA ARG A 90 19.67 -3.29 3.91
C ARG A 90 19.31 -2.26 4.99
N ASN A 91 18.09 -1.76 4.90
CA ASN A 91 17.55 -0.74 5.79
C ASN A 91 16.14 -1.15 6.23
N PRO A 92 15.90 -1.45 7.52
CA PRO A 92 14.58 -1.85 8.01
C PRO A 92 13.52 -0.75 7.87
N LEU A 93 13.93 0.52 7.77
CA LEU A 93 13.03 1.65 7.56
C LEU A 93 12.64 1.83 6.08
N ALA A 94 13.10 0.94 5.18
CA ALA A 94 12.75 1.04 3.79
C ALA A 94 11.29 0.67 3.54
N GLU A 95 10.59 1.53 2.81
CA GLU A 95 9.24 1.31 2.33
C GLU A 95 9.14 1.55 0.81
N PRO A 96 8.15 0.95 0.12
CA PRO A 96 7.95 1.15 -1.33
C PRO A 96 7.72 2.60 -1.76
N GLY A 97 7.24 3.46 -0.86
CA GLY A 97 7.10 4.89 -1.10
C GLY A 97 8.44 5.63 -1.32
N LEU A 98 9.54 5.12 -0.76
CA LEU A 98 10.85 5.78 -0.82
C LEU A 98 11.42 5.89 -2.23
N LEU A 99 11.02 5.02 -3.15
CA LEU A 99 11.50 5.04 -4.54
C LEU A 99 10.76 6.06 -5.42
N GLY A 100 9.97 6.96 -4.82
CA GLY A 100 9.14 7.91 -5.55
C GLY A 100 7.99 7.26 -6.31
N ALA A 101 7.74 5.95 -6.15
CA ALA A 101 6.71 5.23 -6.89
C ALA A 101 5.31 5.77 -6.55
N SER A 102 5.00 5.93 -5.26
CA SER A 102 3.74 6.50 -4.78
C SER A 102 3.60 7.98 -5.12
N GLY A 103 4.66 8.77 -4.91
CA GLY A 103 4.68 10.20 -5.23
C GLY A 103 4.54 10.49 -6.72
N GLY A 104 5.20 9.67 -7.56
CA GLY A 104 5.09 9.74 -9.01
C GLY A 104 3.68 9.41 -9.52
N ALA A 105 3.04 8.38 -8.97
CA ALA A 105 1.65 8.08 -9.29
C ALA A 105 0.70 9.19 -8.85
N ALA A 106 0.89 9.74 -7.64
CA ALA A 106 0.14 10.89 -7.18
C ALA A 106 0.29 12.07 -8.12
N LEU A 107 1.52 12.45 -8.46
CA LEU A 107 1.77 13.56 -9.38
C LEU A 107 1.14 13.32 -10.76
N GLY A 108 1.29 12.11 -11.32
CA GLY A 108 0.70 11.76 -12.62
C GLY A 108 -0.83 11.87 -12.64
N ALA A 109 -1.49 11.46 -11.56
CA ALA A 109 -2.93 11.60 -11.42
C ALA A 109 -3.36 13.06 -11.19
N VAL A 110 -2.66 13.78 -10.31
CA VAL A 110 -2.90 15.21 -10.06
C VAL A 110 -2.80 16.01 -11.35
N LEU A 111 -1.80 15.74 -12.20
CA LEU A 111 -1.65 16.38 -13.50
C LEU A 111 -2.79 16.01 -14.46
N ALA A 112 -3.26 14.76 -14.47
CA ALA A 112 -4.40 14.36 -15.30
C ALA A 112 -5.71 15.00 -14.85
N LEU A 113 -5.93 15.17 -13.54
CA LEU A 113 -7.07 15.90 -12.99
C LEU A 113 -6.99 17.39 -13.34
N TYR A 114 -5.82 18.00 -13.11
CA TYR A 114 -5.61 19.43 -13.37
C TYR A 114 -5.78 19.80 -14.85
N THR A 115 -5.30 18.95 -15.77
CA THR A 115 -5.44 19.18 -17.21
C THR A 115 -6.81 18.80 -17.78
N GLY A 116 -7.70 18.20 -16.98
CA GLY A 116 -8.98 17.65 -17.45
C GLY A 116 -8.83 16.39 -18.31
N LEU A 117 -7.64 15.79 -18.38
CA LEU A 117 -7.41 14.53 -19.10
C LEU A 117 -8.22 13.38 -18.50
N ALA A 118 -8.45 13.42 -17.18
CA ALA A 118 -9.27 12.45 -16.46
C ALA A 118 -10.71 12.34 -16.99
N ASP A 119 -11.26 13.44 -17.53
CA ASP A 119 -12.64 13.49 -18.04
C ASP A 119 -12.77 12.96 -19.47
N GLN A 120 -11.66 12.87 -20.21
CA GLN A 120 -11.68 12.47 -21.62
C GLN A 120 -11.97 10.98 -21.81
N PHE A 121 -11.42 10.12 -20.94
CA PHE A 121 -11.64 8.68 -21.00
C PHE A 121 -11.35 8.00 -19.66
N ARG A 122 -12.10 6.93 -19.37
CA ARG A 122 -12.08 6.22 -18.07
C ARG A 122 -10.68 5.76 -17.61
N MET A 123 -9.79 5.44 -18.54
CA MET A 123 -8.44 4.92 -18.26
C MET A 123 -7.38 6.02 -18.10
N ALA A 124 -7.73 7.29 -18.32
CA ALA A 124 -6.78 8.39 -18.31
C ALA A 124 -6.05 8.52 -16.96
N LEU A 125 -6.82 8.54 -15.88
CA LEU A 125 -6.34 8.73 -14.52
C LEU A 125 -5.46 7.56 -14.02
N PRO A 126 -5.85 6.28 -14.21
CA PRO A 126 -4.97 5.14 -13.95
C PRO A 126 -3.68 5.14 -14.76
N LEU A 127 -3.78 5.43 -16.06
CA LEU A 127 -2.62 5.40 -16.95
C LEU A 127 -1.65 6.53 -16.59
N SER A 128 -2.14 7.71 -16.26
CA SER A 128 -1.30 8.82 -15.83
C SER A 128 -0.60 8.55 -14.50
N GLY A 129 -1.29 7.92 -13.54
CA GLY A 129 -0.66 7.46 -12.30
C GLY A 129 0.43 6.42 -12.57
N PHE A 130 0.12 5.41 -13.40
CA PHE A 130 1.09 4.37 -13.74
C PHE A 130 2.32 4.92 -14.49
N THR A 131 2.13 5.82 -15.45
CA THR A 131 3.25 6.47 -16.17
C THR A 131 4.03 7.39 -15.23
N GLY A 132 3.35 8.09 -14.32
CA GLY A 132 3.99 8.89 -13.26
C GLY A 132 4.90 8.06 -12.37
N THR A 133 4.47 6.87 -11.93
CA THR A 133 5.34 5.91 -11.21
C THR A 133 6.52 5.47 -12.07
N ALA A 134 6.31 5.11 -13.33
CA ALA A 134 7.38 4.66 -14.21
C ALA A 134 8.44 5.75 -14.42
N ILE A 135 8.02 6.99 -14.65
CA ILE A 135 8.90 8.16 -14.77
C ILE A 135 9.67 8.37 -13.48
N ALA A 136 9.01 8.36 -12.32
CA ALA A 136 9.67 8.56 -11.04
C ALA A 136 10.74 7.48 -10.77
N VAL A 137 10.43 6.21 -11.01
CA VAL A 137 11.40 5.11 -10.82
C VAL A 137 12.58 5.21 -11.79
N VAL A 138 12.34 5.59 -13.05
CA VAL A 138 13.41 5.86 -14.02
C VAL A 138 14.28 7.02 -13.56
N LEU A 139 13.69 8.12 -13.09
CA LEU A 139 14.44 9.26 -12.56
C LEU A 139 15.29 8.87 -11.35
N VAL A 140 14.73 8.10 -10.41
CA VAL A 140 15.49 7.57 -9.27
C VAL A 140 16.68 6.73 -9.75
N TYR A 141 16.47 5.83 -10.71
CA TYR A 141 17.53 4.98 -11.25
C TYR A 141 18.63 5.80 -11.96
N LEU A 142 18.25 6.78 -12.78
CA LEU A 142 19.18 7.65 -13.49
C LEU A 142 19.98 8.53 -12.53
N LEU A 143 19.33 9.08 -11.50
CA LEU A 143 19.94 9.97 -10.52
C LEU A 143 20.86 9.22 -9.54
N ALA A 144 20.46 8.00 -9.15
CA ALA A 144 21.33 7.13 -8.37
C ALA A 144 22.58 6.74 -9.16
N GLY A 145 22.44 6.46 -10.46
CA GLY A 145 23.51 5.99 -11.33
C GLY A 145 23.65 4.46 -11.36
N THR A 146 24.26 3.92 -12.42
CA THR A 146 24.26 2.47 -12.69
C THR A 146 25.23 1.65 -11.83
N ARG A 147 26.22 2.29 -11.19
CA ARG A 147 27.33 1.64 -10.46
C ARG A 147 27.43 2.04 -8.98
N THR A 148 26.45 2.73 -8.45
CA THR A 148 26.51 3.30 -7.11
C THR A 148 25.85 2.39 -6.05
N GLY A 149 26.31 2.56 -4.81
CA GLY A 149 25.84 1.81 -3.64
C GLY A 149 24.38 2.15 -3.28
N THR A 150 23.81 1.36 -2.38
CA THR A 150 22.41 1.50 -1.91
C THR A 150 22.08 2.89 -1.38
N THR A 151 23.05 3.60 -0.79
CA THR A 151 22.89 4.97 -0.28
C THR A 151 22.50 5.98 -1.36
N ALA A 152 23.08 5.88 -2.55
CA ALA A 152 22.75 6.79 -3.66
C ALA A 152 21.30 6.58 -4.12
N LEU A 153 20.83 5.33 -4.13
CA LEU A 153 19.45 4.99 -4.47
C LEU A 153 18.45 5.56 -3.44
N ILE A 154 18.80 5.51 -2.16
CA ILE A 154 17.99 6.12 -1.08
C ILE A 154 17.93 7.63 -1.26
N LEU A 155 19.07 8.30 -1.46
CA LEU A 155 19.12 9.75 -1.60
C LEU A 155 18.38 10.23 -2.85
N ALA A 156 18.51 9.50 -3.96
CA ALA A 156 17.75 9.75 -5.18
C ALA A 156 16.24 9.58 -4.95
N GLY A 157 15.83 8.51 -4.27
CA GLY A 157 14.45 8.25 -3.90
C GLY A 157 13.82 9.38 -3.08
N VAL A 158 14.49 9.78 -2.00
CA VAL A 158 14.06 10.92 -1.14
C VAL A 158 13.97 12.21 -1.96
N THR A 159 14.92 12.46 -2.84
CA THR A 159 14.93 13.64 -3.73
C THR A 159 13.72 13.65 -4.65
N ILE A 160 13.41 12.53 -5.31
CA ILE A 160 12.27 12.42 -6.21
C ILE A 160 10.95 12.51 -5.43
N SER A 161 10.85 11.89 -4.26
CA SER A 161 9.68 12.04 -3.39
C SER A 161 9.44 13.50 -3.00
N ALA A 162 10.47 14.21 -2.56
CA ALA A 162 10.37 15.64 -2.23
C ALA A 162 9.96 16.49 -3.44
N LEU A 163 10.52 16.21 -4.62
CA LEU A 163 10.16 16.88 -5.87
C LEU A 163 8.69 16.64 -6.22
N THR A 164 8.21 15.39 -6.16
CA THR A 164 6.81 15.07 -6.47
C THR A 164 5.84 15.74 -5.51
N SER A 165 6.15 15.77 -4.20
CA SER A 165 5.35 16.48 -3.20
C SER A 165 5.30 17.99 -3.45
N ALA A 166 6.44 18.61 -3.81
CA ALA A 166 6.50 20.03 -4.14
C ALA A 166 5.69 20.36 -5.40
N LEU A 167 5.75 19.50 -6.43
CA LEU A 167 4.97 19.66 -7.65
C LEU A 167 3.46 19.47 -7.42
N ILE A 168 3.06 18.52 -6.58
CA ILE A 168 1.64 18.37 -6.18
C ILE A 168 1.16 19.63 -5.45
N ALA A 169 1.95 20.15 -4.51
CA ALA A 169 1.61 21.39 -3.79
C ALA A 169 1.53 22.60 -4.74
N LEU A 170 2.39 22.67 -5.75
CA LEU A 170 2.36 23.70 -6.78
C LEU A 170 1.08 23.63 -7.62
N VAL A 171 0.68 22.43 -8.05
CA VAL A 171 -0.57 22.24 -8.80
C VAL A 171 -1.79 22.62 -7.95
N LEU A 172 -1.81 22.24 -6.68
CA LEU A 172 -2.86 22.64 -5.75
C LEU A 172 -2.93 24.16 -5.56
N ASN A 173 -1.78 24.84 -5.48
CA ASN A 173 -1.71 26.29 -5.37
C ASN A 173 -2.25 27.01 -6.61
N PHE A 174 -2.00 26.46 -7.80
CA PHE A 174 -2.51 26.99 -9.06
C PHE A 174 -3.91 26.51 -9.43
N SER A 175 -4.56 25.66 -8.62
CA SER A 175 -5.92 25.19 -8.92
C SER A 175 -6.93 26.32 -8.72
N PRO A 176 -7.56 26.83 -9.79
CA PRO A 176 -8.54 27.93 -9.68
C PRO A 176 -9.87 27.46 -9.08
N ASN A 177 -10.14 26.15 -9.11
CA ASN A 177 -11.39 25.56 -8.67
C ASN A 177 -11.20 24.78 -7.35
N PRO A 178 -11.91 25.13 -6.26
CA PRO A 178 -11.85 24.40 -4.99
C PRO A 178 -12.34 22.94 -5.11
N HIS A 179 -13.22 22.62 -6.06
CA HIS A 179 -13.68 21.25 -6.28
C HIS A 179 -12.58 20.35 -6.83
N ALA A 180 -11.79 20.83 -7.79
CA ALA A 180 -10.66 20.07 -8.35
C ALA A 180 -9.58 19.82 -7.28
N ALA A 181 -9.35 20.78 -6.39
CA ALA A 181 -8.42 20.62 -5.27
C ALA A 181 -8.90 19.55 -4.27
N LEU A 182 -10.21 19.51 -3.95
CA LEU A 182 -10.78 18.47 -3.10
C LEU A 182 -10.71 17.09 -3.75
N GLU A 183 -10.95 17.00 -5.06
CA GLU A 183 -10.82 15.74 -5.81
C GLU A 183 -9.39 15.23 -5.77
N ILE A 184 -8.40 16.10 -5.97
CA ILE A 184 -6.97 15.75 -5.80
C ILE A 184 -6.70 15.23 -4.38
N ILE A 185 -7.21 15.91 -3.34
CA ILE A 185 -7.00 15.49 -1.96
C ILE A 185 -7.61 14.10 -1.71
N PHE A 186 -8.87 13.86 -2.13
CA PHE A 186 -9.49 12.54 -2.01
C PHE A 186 -8.76 11.48 -2.82
N TRP A 187 -8.27 11.85 -4.00
CA TRP A 187 -7.44 10.97 -4.82
C TRP A 187 -6.17 10.60 -4.11
N THR A 188 -5.52 11.49 -3.34
CA THR A 188 -4.29 11.16 -2.59
C THR A 188 -4.51 10.33 -1.32
N LEU A 189 -5.76 10.19 -0.83
CA LEU A 189 -6.08 9.40 0.36
C LEU A 189 -6.27 7.91 0.06
N GLY A 190 -6.74 7.58 -1.14
CA GLY A 190 -6.92 6.22 -1.61
C GLY A 190 -8.24 5.60 -1.17
N SER A 191 -8.86 4.82 -2.05
CA SER A 191 -10.11 4.12 -1.74
C SER A 191 -10.27 2.80 -2.48
N LEU A 192 -10.77 1.80 -1.75
CA LEU A 192 -11.21 0.51 -2.29
C LEU A 192 -12.74 0.46 -2.53
N THR A 193 -13.43 1.60 -2.47
CA THR A 193 -14.86 1.69 -2.79
C THR A 193 -15.11 1.54 -4.29
N ASP A 194 -16.28 1.01 -4.65
CA ASP A 194 -16.80 0.92 -6.02
C ASP A 194 -15.87 0.21 -7.02
N ARG A 195 -15.22 -0.89 -6.57
CA ARG A 195 -14.34 -1.70 -7.42
C ARG A 195 -15.06 -2.93 -7.93
N SER A 196 -15.12 -3.07 -9.25
CA SER A 196 -15.72 -4.21 -9.92
C SER A 196 -14.70 -5.32 -10.20
N ASN A 197 -15.19 -6.51 -10.59
CA ASN A 197 -14.35 -7.61 -11.05
C ASN A 197 -13.45 -7.21 -12.24
N GLN A 198 -13.92 -6.33 -13.12
CA GLN A 198 -13.13 -5.84 -14.26
C GLN A 198 -11.87 -5.11 -13.79
N GLU A 199 -11.98 -4.30 -12.74
CA GLU A 199 -10.86 -3.57 -12.17
C GLU A 199 -9.83 -4.50 -11.52
N PHE A 200 -10.30 -5.56 -10.85
CA PHE A 200 -9.42 -6.60 -10.31
C PHE A 200 -8.61 -7.29 -11.42
N PHE A 201 -9.26 -7.79 -12.47
CA PHE A 201 -8.58 -8.47 -13.57
C PHE A 201 -7.66 -7.56 -14.38
N LEU A 202 -7.89 -6.24 -14.36
CA LEU A 202 -7.04 -5.26 -15.02
C LEU A 202 -5.71 -5.06 -14.26
N ILE A 203 -5.75 -4.99 -12.93
CA ILE A 203 -4.55 -4.77 -12.09
C ILE A 203 -3.77 -6.08 -11.86
N LEU A 204 -4.45 -7.23 -11.90
CA LEU A 204 -3.85 -8.52 -11.57
C LEU A 204 -2.60 -8.84 -12.41
N PRO A 205 -2.57 -8.71 -13.75
CA PRO A 205 -1.39 -9.05 -14.55
C PRO A 205 -0.13 -8.24 -14.18
N PRO A 206 -0.13 -6.89 -14.17
CA PRO A 206 1.09 -6.14 -13.82
C PRO A 206 1.52 -6.39 -12.37
N VAL A 207 0.58 -6.54 -11.43
CA VAL A 207 0.92 -6.87 -10.04
C VAL A 207 1.52 -8.27 -9.91
N ALA A 208 0.95 -9.27 -10.57
CA ALA A 208 1.46 -10.64 -10.56
C ALA A 208 2.87 -10.73 -11.16
N VAL A 209 3.13 -10.02 -12.26
CA VAL A 209 4.46 -9.93 -12.87
C VAL A 209 5.44 -9.25 -11.91
N GLY A 210 5.05 -8.12 -11.32
CA GLY A 210 5.89 -7.40 -10.36
C GLY A 210 6.23 -8.22 -9.12
N MET A 211 5.24 -8.89 -8.54
CA MET A 211 5.42 -9.83 -7.42
C MET A 211 6.33 -11.00 -7.79
N SER A 212 6.16 -11.58 -8.99
CA SER A 212 7.00 -12.68 -9.45
C SER A 212 8.46 -12.27 -9.61
N LEU A 213 8.72 -11.09 -10.17
CA LEU A 213 10.08 -10.52 -10.28
C LEU A 213 10.71 -10.32 -8.90
N MET A 214 9.93 -9.78 -7.94
CA MET A 214 10.39 -9.57 -6.57
C MET A 214 10.66 -10.88 -5.84
N LEU A 215 9.78 -11.88 -5.93
CA LEU A 215 9.98 -13.19 -5.31
C LEU A 215 11.19 -13.93 -5.90
N ALA A 216 11.41 -13.83 -7.22
CA ALA A 216 12.57 -14.41 -7.89
C ALA A 216 13.90 -13.77 -7.46
N SER A 217 13.88 -12.55 -6.90
CA SER A 217 15.07 -11.86 -6.40
C SER A 217 15.58 -12.37 -5.04
N GLY A 218 14.80 -13.23 -4.35
CA GLY A 218 15.07 -13.63 -2.97
C GLY A 218 16.45 -14.27 -2.73
N ALA A 219 16.96 -15.08 -3.66
CA ALA A 219 18.30 -15.67 -3.54
C ALA A 219 19.40 -14.60 -3.62
N GLY A 220 19.26 -13.64 -4.54
CA GLY A 220 20.20 -12.52 -4.66
C GLY A 220 20.16 -11.60 -3.44
N LEU A 221 18.98 -11.35 -2.87
CA LEU A 221 18.84 -10.56 -1.64
C LEU A 221 19.49 -11.24 -0.42
N ARG A 222 19.40 -12.58 -0.30
CA ARG A 222 20.11 -13.33 0.76
C ARG A 222 21.63 -13.31 0.59
N ALA A 223 22.13 -13.33 -0.63
CA ALA A 223 23.57 -13.15 -0.86
C ALA A 223 23.99 -11.71 -0.49
N LEU A 224 23.17 -10.71 -0.84
CA LEU A 224 23.42 -9.30 -0.53
C LEU A 224 23.48 -9.02 0.98
N SER A 225 22.78 -9.79 1.82
CA SER A 225 22.86 -9.64 3.27
C SER A 225 24.24 -9.98 3.86
N LEU A 226 25.08 -10.72 3.12
CA LEU A 226 26.48 -10.99 3.52
C LEU A 226 27.43 -9.83 3.18
N GLY A 227 27.00 -8.87 2.36
CA GLY A 227 27.86 -7.79 1.85
C GLY A 227 27.80 -7.69 0.33
N GLU A 228 28.09 -6.49 -0.20
CA GLU A 228 28.05 -6.24 -1.65
C GLU A 228 29.21 -6.94 -2.37
N GLU A 229 30.41 -6.92 -1.79
CA GLU A 229 31.59 -7.62 -2.31
C GLU A 229 31.42 -9.14 -2.26
N THR A 230 30.88 -9.68 -1.16
CA THR A 230 30.62 -11.12 -1.00
C THR A 230 29.53 -11.61 -1.94
N ALA A 231 28.45 -10.85 -2.12
CA ALA A 231 27.43 -11.21 -3.09
C ALA A 231 27.98 -11.23 -4.52
N TRP A 232 28.87 -10.28 -4.84
CA TRP A 232 29.52 -10.23 -6.14
C TRP A 232 30.46 -11.42 -6.38
N SER A 233 31.25 -11.83 -5.37
CA SER A 233 32.12 -13.01 -5.47
C SER A 233 31.33 -14.33 -5.55
N LEU A 234 30.12 -14.38 -4.99
CA LEU A 234 29.16 -15.48 -5.16
C LEU A 234 28.47 -15.48 -6.54
N GLY A 235 28.85 -14.56 -7.45
CA GLY A 235 28.34 -14.50 -8.83
C GLY A 235 27.03 -13.74 -8.99
N VAL A 236 26.56 -13.00 -7.97
CA VAL A 236 25.33 -12.22 -8.06
C VAL A 236 25.59 -10.94 -8.86
N ASN A 237 24.84 -10.77 -9.96
CA ASN A 237 24.83 -9.52 -10.69
C ASN A 237 23.96 -8.48 -9.97
N LEU A 238 24.61 -7.62 -9.18
CA LEU A 238 23.97 -6.59 -8.36
C LEU A 238 23.16 -5.57 -9.18
N ILE A 239 23.60 -5.24 -10.39
CA ILE A 239 22.90 -4.29 -11.27
C ILE A 239 21.56 -4.91 -11.70
N ARG A 240 21.59 -6.17 -12.15
CA ARG A 240 20.39 -6.90 -12.54
C ARG A 240 19.44 -7.07 -11.35
N LEU A 241 19.97 -7.37 -10.16
CA LEU A 241 19.19 -7.49 -8.94
C LEU A 241 18.47 -6.18 -8.59
N LYS A 242 19.20 -5.05 -8.58
CA LYS A 242 18.65 -3.71 -8.33
C LYS A 242 17.54 -3.39 -9.35
N VAL A 243 17.80 -3.56 -10.65
CA VAL A 243 16.81 -3.29 -11.71
C VAL A 243 15.58 -4.19 -11.58
N GLN A 244 15.76 -5.49 -11.30
CA GLN A 244 14.67 -6.44 -11.13
C GLN A 244 13.75 -6.06 -9.97
N VAL A 245 14.30 -5.66 -8.83
CA VAL A 245 13.51 -5.20 -7.68
C VAL A 245 12.83 -3.87 -7.97
N LEU A 246 13.52 -2.91 -8.59
CA LEU A 246 12.96 -1.61 -8.97
C LEU A 246 11.79 -1.74 -9.95
N VAL A 247 11.95 -2.53 -11.01
CA VAL A 247 10.90 -2.81 -11.99
C VAL A 247 9.76 -3.58 -11.34
N GLY A 248 10.06 -4.58 -10.50
CA GLY A 248 9.05 -5.34 -9.76
C GLY A 248 8.19 -4.43 -8.86
N CYS A 249 8.83 -3.51 -8.13
CA CYS A 249 8.16 -2.51 -7.32
C CYS A 249 7.34 -1.54 -8.20
N ALA A 250 7.90 -1.03 -9.28
CA ALA A 250 7.20 -0.10 -10.18
C ALA A 250 5.92 -0.72 -10.76
N LEU A 251 5.99 -1.97 -11.21
CA LEU A 251 4.84 -2.69 -11.74
C LEU A 251 3.79 -2.98 -10.68
N ALA A 252 4.20 -3.53 -9.53
CA ALA A 252 3.27 -3.94 -8.49
C ALA A 252 2.67 -2.74 -7.73
N VAL A 253 3.51 -1.82 -7.27
CA VAL A 253 3.10 -0.63 -6.52
C VAL A 253 2.43 0.36 -7.46
N GLY A 254 2.99 0.63 -8.64
CA GLY A 254 2.40 1.57 -9.60
C GLY A 254 1.02 1.15 -10.07
N ALA A 255 0.81 -0.13 -10.39
CA ALA A 255 -0.52 -0.64 -10.76
C ALA A 255 -1.50 -0.60 -9.59
N SER A 256 -1.05 -0.89 -8.37
CA SER A 256 -1.88 -0.83 -7.17
C SER A 256 -2.29 0.61 -6.83
N VAL A 257 -1.33 1.51 -6.72
CA VAL A 257 -1.51 2.92 -6.36
C VAL A 257 -2.39 3.60 -7.42
N SER A 258 -2.05 3.52 -8.71
CA SER A 258 -2.82 4.17 -9.78
C SER A 258 -4.32 3.83 -9.79
N ARG A 259 -4.70 2.64 -9.32
CA ARG A 259 -6.11 2.21 -9.28
C ARG A 259 -6.79 2.42 -7.94
N ILE A 260 -6.11 2.23 -6.82
CA ILE A 260 -6.70 2.47 -5.49
C ILE A 260 -6.95 3.96 -5.28
N PHE A 261 -6.03 4.79 -5.74
CA PHE A 261 -6.18 6.24 -5.60
C PHE A 261 -7.19 6.81 -6.60
N ALA A 262 -7.55 6.11 -7.67
CA ALA A 262 -8.64 6.47 -8.59
C ALA A 262 -10.03 6.36 -7.94
N GLY A 263 -10.36 7.25 -7.01
CA GLY A 263 -11.76 7.49 -6.59
C GLY A 263 -12.59 7.90 -7.80
N ALA A 264 -13.81 7.37 -7.94
CA ALA A 264 -14.66 7.64 -9.08
C ALA A 264 -15.06 9.13 -9.12
N PRO A 265 -14.66 9.91 -10.15
CA PRO A 265 -15.02 11.33 -10.27
C PRO A 265 -16.52 11.59 -10.45
N TRP A 266 -17.27 10.57 -10.89
CA TRP A 266 -18.58 10.73 -11.51
C TRP A 266 -19.78 10.63 -10.56
N ILE A 267 -19.58 10.57 -9.25
CA ILE A 267 -20.70 10.59 -8.29
C ILE A 267 -20.81 11.99 -7.68
N PRO A 268 -21.71 12.87 -8.18
CA PRO A 268 -22.17 14.00 -7.39
C PRO A 268 -23.00 13.43 -6.24
N SER A 269 -22.34 13.06 -5.15
CA SER A 269 -23.03 12.71 -3.91
C SER A 269 -23.26 14.01 -3.12
N PRO A 270 -24.51 14.42 -2.82
CA PRO A 270 -24.82 15.59 -1.99
C PRO A 270 -24.47 15.37 -0.50
N VAL A 271 -23.70 14.34 -0.17
CA VAL A 271 -23.50 13.85 1.18
C VAL A 271 -22.04 14.03 1.55
N ALA A 272 -21.69 15.30 1.80
CA ALA A 272 -20.69 15.61 2.80
C ALA A 272 -21.19 15.09 4.15
N ARG A 273 -20.95 13.81 4.48
CA ARG A 273 -21.17 13.31 5.86
C ARG A 273 -20.09 12.32 6.27
N LYS A 274 -19.32 12.81 7.24
CA LYS A 274 -18.51 12.11 8.25
C LYS A 274 -17.26 11.38 7.73
N PRO A 275 -16.05 11.88 8.05
CA PRO A 275 -14.84 11.08 7.98
C PRO A 275 -14.83 10.13 9.19
N GLU A 276 -15.64 9.07 9.13
CA GLU A 276 -15.57 7.96 10.09
C GLU A 276 -14.91 6.76 9.41
N CYS A 277 -13.58 6.79 9.40
CA CYS A 277 -12.73 5.70 9.87
C CYS A 277 -11.26 6.15 9.74
N CYS A 278 -10.82 6.80 10.80
CA CYS A 278 -9.43 6.95 11.17
C CYS A 278 -8.75 5.57 11.09
N TRP A 279 -7.73 5.44 10.25
CA TRP A 279 -6.81 4.29 10.13
C TRP A 279 -5.96 4.11 11.41
N ARG A 280 -6.58 4.14 12.59
CA ARG A 280 -5.93 3.85 13.88
C ARG A 280 -5.93 2.34 14.07
N GLY A 281 -4.80 1.69 13.80
CA GLY A 281 -4.62 0.33 14.31
C GLY A 281 -3.49 -0.54 13.77
N CYS A 282 -2.80 -0.20 12.68
CA CYS A 282 -1.77 -1.09 12.12
C CYS A 282 -0.56 -0.34 11.53
N TRP A 283 0.13 0.46 12.36
CA TRP A 283 1.51 0.85 12.07
C TRP A 283 2.27 0.93 13.39
N PRO A 284 3.03 -0.10 13.79
CA PRO A 284 4.13 0.10 14.71
C PRO A 284 5.27 0.76 13.92
N GLU A 285 5.72 1.92 14.41
CA GLU A 285 6.97 2.60 14.06
C GLU A 285 7.02 3.40 12.73
N SER A 286 6.55 4.65 12.79
CA SER A 286 7.37 5.81 12.40
C SER A 286 6.76 7.12 12.94
N PRO A 287 7.56 8.02 13.55
CA PRO A 287 7.07 9.27 14.11
C PRO A 287 6.90 10.30 12.99
N VAL A 288 5.69 10.44 12.46
CA VAL A 288 5.34 11.65 11.71
C VAL A 288 5.13 12.77 12.73
N PHE A 289 6.07 13.71 12.68
CA PHE A 289 6.18 14.92 13.48
C PHE A 289 4.89 15.77 13.37
N CYS A 290 3.96 15.61 14.30
CA CYS A 290 2.90 16.60 14.54
C CYS A 290 3.47 17.72 15.40
N SER A 291 4.00 18.76 14.76
CA SER A 291 4.31 20.04 15.41
C SER A 291 3.01 20.79 15.75
N PRO A 292 2.77 21.18 17.01
CA PRO A 292 1.55 21.87 17.43
C PRO A 292 1.77 23.38 17.46
N THR A 293 1.77 24.06 16.31
CA THR A 293 1.74 25.53 16.28
C THR A 293 1.01 26.04 15.05
N SER A 294 -0.28 26.40 15.22
CA SER A 294 -0.97 27.55 14.59
C SER A 294 -2.49 27.31 14.46
N GLN A 295 -3.18 27.67 15.55
CA GLN A 295 -4.56 28.17 15.65
C GLN A 295 -5.47 28.12 14.40
N SER A 296 -6.53 27.31 14.46
CA SER A 296 -7.90 27.83 14.44
C SER A 296 -8.86 26.81 15.08
N ARG A 297 -9.66 27.31 16.01
CA ARG A 297 -10.48 26.54 16.96
C ARG A 297 -11.73 26.01 16.28
N ILE A 298 -12.02 24.70 16.41
CA ILE A 298 -13.39 24.20 16.52
C ILE A 298 -13.42 23.15 17.65
N TRP A 299 -14.39 23.36 18.53
CA TRP A 299 -14.60 22.82 19.87
C TRP A 299 -14.89 21.31 19.92
N ILE A 300 -14.25 20.55 20.83
CA ILE A 300 -14.74 19.23 21.32
C ILE A 300 -14.59 19.19 22.86
N PRO A 301 -15.60 18.73 23.64
CA PRO A 301 -15.61 18.77 25.11
C PRO A 301 -14.81 17.63 25.77
N PRO A 302 -14.58 17.67 27.10
CA PRO A 302 -13.60 16.81 27.77
C PRO A 302 -14.20 15.45 28.13
N ILE A 303 -13.49 14.35 27.83
CA ILE A 303 -13.73 13.03 28.41
C ILE A 303 -12.49 12.61 29.20
N SER A 304 -12.68 12.59 30.52
CA SER A 304 -11.95 11.96 31.63
C SER A 304 -10.45 11.61 31.49
N ARG A 305 -9.66 12.27 32.36
CA ARG A 305 -8.23 12.13 32.71
C ARG A 305 -7.71 10.75 33.18
N GLY A 306 -8.39 9.63 32.89
CA GLY A 306 -8.09 8.34 33.54
C GLY A 306 -7.06 7.42 32.87
N TYR A 307 -6.55 7.74 31.69
CA TYR A 307 -5.79 6.77 30.87
C TYR A 307 -4.29 7.08 30.71
N TRP A 308 -3.82 8.25 31.16
CA TRP A 308 -2.43 8.68 30.97
C TRP A 308 -1.50 8.34 32.14
N ASP A 309 -2.05 7.99 33.31
CA ASP A 309 -1.22 7.76 34.51
C ASP A 309 -0.57 6.35 34.56
N SER A 310 -0.97 5.41 33.70
CA SER A 310 -0.42 4.04 33.71
C SER A 310 0.84 3.82 32.87
N CYS A 311 1.32 4.83 32.12
CA CYS A 311 2.59 4.74 31.37
C CYS A 311 3.77 5.46 32.06
N ALA A 312 3.56 6.11 33.20
CA ALA A 312 4.57 6.91 33.90
C ALA A 312 5.29 6.19 35.05
N SER A 313 5.11 4.87 35.21
CA SER A 313 5.61 4.12 36.38
C SER A 313 6.47 2.89 36.05
N LEU A 314 7.41 3.01 35.12
CA LEU A 314 8.52 2.04 35.02
C LEU A 314 9.82 2.73 35.47
N PRO A 315 10.53 2.19 36.48
CA PRO A 315 11.70 2.84 37.03
C PRO A 315 12.92 2.68 36.12
N ASP A 316 13.64 3.78 35.95
CA ASP A 316 14.98 3.84 35.37
C ASP A 316 15.92 2.83 36.04
N ARG A 317 16.47 1.90 35.26
CA ARG A 317 17.72 1.19 35.61
C ARG A 317 18.64 1.10 34.41
N GLU A 318 19.59 2.04 34.42
CA GLU A 318 21.03 1.86 34.21
C GLU A 318 21.50 1.18 32.92
N TRP A 319 22.04 2.01 32.03
CA TRP A 319 22.99 1.65 30.98
C TRP A 319 24.39 1.45 31.58
N LEU A 320 24.77 0.19 31.83
CA LEU A 320 26.13 -0.34 31.83
C LEU A 320 26.12 -1.75 31.26
#